data_AF-A0A7V2VKR1-F1
#
_entry.id   AF-A0A7V2VKR1-F1
#
_cell.length_a   1.000
_cell.length_b   1.000
_cell.length_c   1.000
_cell.angle_alpha   90.00
_cell.angle_beta   90.00
_cell.angle_gamma   90.00
#
_symmetry.space_group_name_H-M   'P 1'
#
loop_
_entity.id
_entity.type
_entity.pdbx_description
1 polymer ?
#
loop_
_entity_poly.entity_id
_entity_poly.type
_entity_poly.pdbx_seq_one_letter_code
_entity_poly.pdbx_strand_id
1 'polypeptide(L)'
;MTALEWFAWLVLLIVALAAGLAVTLSNGAVTRAIRRLERTYRRQKSLELEQLQAQVVERRMQEVQRELAANEGWRKVLNQVLADALKDTSARVGPVGVLSLTTDPAPAFTVAGEDGREYLFTTAPDVLEQVGWIGRKAPVIPLDASLHPAARAEVQAVWDHLAEQRLRGEVPTLPRQAEWFLVVRERKEQDKPARR
;
A
#
# COMPACT_ATOMS: atom_id res chain seq x y z
N MET A 1 -20.50 79.24 21.78
CA MET A 1 -20.16 77.86 22.21
C MET A 1 -19.39 77.95 23.50
N THR A 2 -19.86 77.28 24.55
CA THR A 2 -19.23 77.33 25.88
C THR A 2 -18.20 76.19 26.02
N ALA A 3 -17.22 76.34 26.92
CA ALA A 3 -16.19 75.34 27.16
C ALA A 3 -16.74 73.94 27.54
N LEU A 4 -17.97 73.91 28.08
CA LEU A 4 -18.68 72.69 28.45
C LEU A 4 -19.11 71.86 27.22
N GLU A 5 -19.54 72.52 26.13
CA GLU A 5 -19.92 71.84 24.89
C GLU A 5 -18.72 71.20 24.20
N TRP A 6 -17.58 71.88 24.21
CA TRP A 6 -16.33 71.34 23.69
C TRP A 6 -15.86 70.11 24.46
N PHE A 7 -15.97 70.12 25.79
CA PHE A 7 -15.67 68.95 26.62
C PHE A 7 -16.60 67.77 26.31
N ALA A 8 -17.89 68.00 26.13
CA ALA A 8 -18.86 66.96 25.81
C ALA A 8 -18.53 66.27 24.46
N TRP A 9 -18.18 67.05 23.44
CA TRP A 9 -17.76 66.51 22.14
C TRP A 9 -16.46 65.70 22.22
N LEU A 10 -15.49 66.15 23.00
CA LEU A 10 -14.21 65.48 23.16
C LEU A 10 -14.37 64.13 23.87
N VAL A 11 -15.22 64.07 24.90
CA VAL A 11 -15.56 62.81 25.59
C VAL A 11 -16.27 61.84 24.66
N LEU A 12 -17.25 62.30 23.88
CA LEU A 12 -17.95 61.47 22.89
C LEU A 12 -17.01 60.91 21.83
N LEU A 13 -16.07 61.73 21.34
CA LEU A 13 -15.10 61.31 20.33
C LEU A 13 -14.12 60.27 20.87
N ILE A 14 -13.64 60.42 22.12
CA ILE A 14 -12.78 59.43 22.77
C ILE A 14 -13.53 58.10 22.99
N VAL A 15 -14.79 58.15 23.44
CA VAL A 15 -15.60 56.94 23.64
C VAL A 15 -15.84 56.22 22.31
N ALA A 16 -16.14 56.96 21.24
CA ALA A 16 -16.31 56.39 19.90
C ALA A 16 -15.02 55.75 19.37
N LEU A 17 -13.86 56.40 19.56
CA LEU A 17 -12.54 55.85 19.20
C LEU A 17 -12.21 54.60 20.01
N ALA A 18 -12.44 54.62 21.32
CA ALA A 18 -12.19 53.46 22.19
C ALA A 18 -13.08 52.27 21.81
N ALA A 19 -14.36 52.51 21.53
CA ALA A 19 -15.29 51.48 21.06
C ALA A 19 -14.88 50.90 19.69
N GLY A 20 -14.51 51.75 18.73
CA GLY A 20 -14.03 51.31 17.42
C GLY A 20 -12.73 50.48 17.50
N LEU A 21 -11.81 50.87 18.38
CA LEU A 21 -10.56 50.16 18.60
C LEU A 21 -10.78 48.80 19.29
N ALA A 22 -11.72 48.72 20.24
CA ALA A 22 -12.11 47.46 20.88
C ALA A 22 -12.71 46.45 19.89
N VAL A 23 -13.58 46.90 18.98
CA VAL A 23 -14.19 46.02 17.96
C VAL A 23 -13.16 45.49 16.96
N THR A 24 -12.24 46.33 16.50
CA THR A 24 -11.20 45.92 15.54
C THR A 24 -10.18 44.96 16.14
N LEU A 25 -9.75 45.19 17.39
CA LEU A 25 -8.89 44.27 18.12
C LEU A 25 -9.56 42.92 18.38
N SER A 26 -10.86 42.93 18.73
CA SER A 26 -11.66 41.72 18.93
C SER A 26 -11.77 40.90 17.63
N ASN A 27 -12.12 41.54 16.51
CA ASN A 27 -12.22 40.87 15.20
C ASN A 27 -10.86 40.31 14.73
N GLY A 28 -9.76 41.03 15.01
CA GLY A 28 -8.40 40.57 14.73
C GLY A 28 -7.97 39.35 15.57
N ALA A 29 -8.43 39.25 16.82
CA ALA A 29 -8.17 38.12 17.69
C ALA A 29 -8.99 36.89 17.26
N VAL A 30 -10.27 37.07 16.95
CA VAL A 30 -11.18 35.99 16.48
C VAL A 30 -10.69 35.39 15.16
N THR A 31 -10.31 36.21 14.18
CA THR A 31 -9.80 35.71 12.89
C THR A 31 -8.48 34.95 13.03
N ARG A 32 -7.59 35.38 13.93
CA ARG A 32 -6.35 34.64 14.26
C ARG A 32 -6.65 33.31 14.96
N ALA A 33 -7.63 33.29 15.86
CA ALA A 33 -8.05 32.08 16.56
C ALA A 33 -8.64 31.05 15.57
N ILE A 34 -9.52 31.47 14.66
CA ILE A 34 -10.11 30.62 13.62
C ILE A 34 -9.01 30.03 12.71
N ARG A 35 -8.07 30.85 12.23
CA ARG A 35 -6.95 30.36 11.40
C ARG A 35 -6.03 29.38 12.13
N ARG A 36 -5.82 29.56 13.44
CA ARG A 36 -5.08 28.60 14.27
C ARG A 36 -5.85 27.29 14.40
N LEU A 37 -7.15 27.37 14.66
CA LEU A 37 -8.05 26.21 14.79
C LEU A 37 -8.09 25.37 13.50
N GLU A 38 -8.20 26.01 12.33
CA GLU A 38 -8.17 25.34 11.03
C GLU A 38 -6.85 24.61 10.78
N ARG A 39 -5.72 25.23 11.14
CA ARG A 39 -4.39 24.61 10.98
C ARG A 39 -4.23 23.41 11.91
N THR A 40 -4.67 23.50 13.16
CA THR A 40 -4.63 22.37 14.10
C THR A 40 -5.57 21.26 13.67
N TYR A 41 -6.77 21.59 13.20
CA TYR A 41 -7.75 20.61 12.73
C TYR A 41 -7.25 19.86 11.49
N ARG A 42 -6.68 20.56 10.50
CA ARG A 42 -6.08 19.92 9.32
C ARG A 42 -4.94 18.97 9.68
N ARG A 43 -4.09 19.36 10.63
CA ARG A 43 -2.98 18.52 11.13
C ARG A 43 -3.48 17.31 11.91
N GLN A 44 -4.49 17.46 12.75
CA GLN A 44 -5.09 16.34 13.47
C GLN A 44 -5.72 15.36 12.50
N LYS A 45 -6.45 15.87 11.50
CA LYS A 45 -7.09 15.03 10.49
C LYS A 45 -6.07 14.28 9.63
N SER A 46 -4.92 14.88 9.29
CA SER A 46 -3.88 14.17 8.55
C SER A 46 -3.26 13.05 9.40
N LEU A 47 -2.98 13.31 10.68
CA LEU A 47 -2.45 12.30 11.60
C LEU A 47 -3.45 11.15 11.83
N GLU A 48 -4.74 11.46 11.96
CA GLU A 48 -5.79 10.45 12.10
C GLU A 48 -5.89 9.57 10.84
N LEU A 49 -5.80 10.16 9.65
CA LEU A 49 -5.79 9.42 8.40
C LEU A 49 -4.56 8.50 8.27
N GLU A 50 -3.38 8.98 8.64
CA GLU A 50 -2.16 8.18 8.68
C GLU A 50 -2.27 7.02 9.68
N GLN A 51 -2.82 7.28 10.87
CA GLN A 51 -3.05 6.25 11.88
C GLN A 51 -4.06 5.20 11.42
N LEU A 52 -5.16 5.62 10.80
CA LEU A 52 -6.15 4.70 10.24
C LEU A 52 -5.56 3.84 9.14
N GLN A 53 -4.74 4.42 8.25
CA GLN A 53 -4.03 3.65 7.22
C GLN A 53 -3.07 2.63 7.83
N ALA A 54 -2.27 3.03 8.82
CA ALA A 54 -1.36 2.13 9.52
C ALA A 54 -2.12 0.97 10.19
N GLN A 55 -3.24 1.26 10.86
CA GLN A 55 -4.07 0.24 11.50
C GLN A 55 -4.71 -0.74 10.49
N VAL A 56 -5.13 -0.25 9.32
CA VAL A 56 -5.68 -1.12 8.26
C VAL A 56 -4.61 -2.08 7.76
N VAL A 57 -3.39 -1.59 7.51
CA VAL A 57 -2.28 -2.43 7.08
C VAL A 57 -1.91 -3.44 8.17
N GLU A 58 -1.83 -3.02 9.43
CA GLU A 58 -1.50 -3.90 10.55
C GLU A 58 -2.54 -5.00 10.74
N ARG A 59 -3.84 -4.66 10.73
CA ARG A 59 -4.92 -5.65 10.78
C ARG A 59 -4.82 -6.63 9.62
N ARG A 60 -4.57 -6.12 8.41
CA ARG A 60 -4.45 -6.97 7.22
C ARG A 60 -3.28 -7.94 7.34
N MET A 61 -2.14 -7.51 7.87
CA MET A 61 -1.00 -8.39 8.12
C MET A 61 -1.30 -9.46 9.16
N GLN A 62 -2.06 -9.13 10.22
CA GLN A 62 -2.50 -10.14 11.20
C GLN A 62 -3.44 -11.18 10.58
N GLU A 63 -4.36 -10.76 9.71
CA GLU A 63 -5.23 -11.67 8.97
C GLU A 63 -4.42 -12.58 8.05
N VAL A 64 -3.48 -12.02 7.29
CA VAL A 64 -2.60 -12.77 6.39
C VAL A 64 -1.78 -13.80 7.16
N GLN A 65 -1.20 -13.45 8.31
CA GLN A 65 -0.49 -14.40 9.15
C GLN A 65 -1.39 -15.53 9.65
N ARG A 66 -2.63 -15.23 10.03
CA ARG A 66 -3.61 -16.26 10.44
C ARG A 66 -4.01 -17.16 9.27
N GLU A 67 -4.17 -16.60 8.08
CA GLU A 67 -4.46 -17.37 6.87
C GLU A 67 -3.28 -18.26 6.50
N LEU A 68 -2.04 -17.75 6.54
CA LEU A 68 -0.82 -18.52 6.28
C LEU A 68 -0.63 -19.66 7.28
N ALA A 69 -1.12 -19.53 8.52
CA ALA A 69 -1.09 -20.63 9.49
C ALA A 69 -2.05 -21.79 9.14
N ALA A 70 -3.06 -21.55 8.30
CA ALA A 70 -3.97 -22.59 7.83
C ALA A 70 -3.36 -23.39 6.66
N ASN A 71 -3.72 -24.67 6.55
CA ASN A 71 -3.25 -25.52 5.46
C ASN A 71 -3.71 -24.96 4.10
N GLU A 72 -2.76 -24.70 3.19
CA GLU A 72 -2.95 -24.03 1.90
C GLU A 72 -3.51 -22.58 1.95
N GLY A 73 -3.52 -21.91 3.11
CA GLY A 73 -4.07 -20.56 3.22
C GLY A 73 -3.30 -19.50 2.41
N TRP A 74 -2.04 -19.75 2.09
CA TRP A 74 -1.26 -18.94 1.15
C TRP A 74 -1.92 -18.82 -0.24
N ARG A 75 -2.71 -19.81 -0.68
CA ARG A 75 -3.45 -19.73 -1.96
C ARG A 75 -4.51 -18.64 -1.91
N LYS A 76 -5.19 -18.50 -0.77
CA LYS A 76 -6.24 -17.49 -0.60
C LYS A 76 -5.66 -16.07 -0.69
N VAL A 77 -4.53 -15.85 -0.02
CA VAL A 77 -3.78 -14.59 -0.08
C VAL A 77 -3.38 -14.29 -1.53
N LEU A 78 -2.75 -15.24 -2.23
CA LEU A 78 -2.35 -15.04 -3.63
C LEU A 78 -3.52 -14.82 -4.58
N ASN A 79 -4.66 -15.49 -4.39
CA ASN A 79 -5.87 -15.25 -5.19
C ASN A 79 -6.35 -13.81 -5.09
N GLN A 80 -6.26 -13.22 -3.90
CA GLN A 80 -6.62 -11.82 -3.70
C GLN A 80 -5.61 -10.89 -4.38
N VAL A 81 -4.31 -11.16 -4.24
CA VAL A 81 -3.25 -10.41 -4.94
C VAL A 81 -3.42 -10.48 -6.47
N LEU A 82 -3.75 -11.65 -7.02
CA LEU A 82 -4.00 -11.83 -8.45
C LEU A 82 -5.22 -11.05 -8.92
N ALA A 83 -6.32 -11.09 -8.16
CA ALA A 83 -7.53 -10.33 -8.48
C ALA A 83 -7.26 -8.82 -8.50
N ASP A 84 -6.48 -8.31 -7.55
CA ASP A 84 -6.11 -6.90 -7.47
C ASP A 84 -5.17 -6.49 -8.62
N ALA A 85 -4.15 -7.31 -8.90
CA ALA A 85 -3.13 -7.01 -9.91
C ALA A 85 -3.65 -7.12 -11.36
N LEU A 86 -4.47 -8.13 -11.65
CA LEU A 86 -4.95 -8.42 -13.00
C LEU A 86 -6.32 -7.81 -13.30
N LYS A 87 -7.04 -7.33 -12.26
CA LYS A 87 -8.42 -6.84 -12.35
C LYS A 87 -9.36 -7.88 -12.99
N ASP A 88 -9.02 -9.15 -12.83
CA ASP A 88 -9.69 -10.30 -13.42
C ASP A 88 -9.91 -11.36 -12.33
N THR A 89 -11.17 -11.71 -12.09
CA THR A 89 -11.56 -12.66 -11.05
C THR A 89 -11.40 -14.13 -11.48
N SER A 90 -11.10 -14.36 -12.77
CA SER A 90 -10.77 -15.68 -13.30
C SER A 90 -9.32 -16.10 -13.02
N ALA A 91 -8.44 -15.14 -12.72
CA ALA A 91 -7.05 -15.41 -12.35
C ALA A 91 -6.96 -15.96 -10.93
N ARG A 92 -6.80 -17.28 -10.81
CA ARG A 92 -6.74 -17.99 -9.53
C ARG A 92 -5.62 -19.01 -9.54
N VAL A 93 -5.01 -19.22 -8.39
CA VAL A 93 -4.05 -20.30 -8.15
C VAL A 93 -4.79 -21.64 -8.21
N GLY A 94 -4.36 -22.50 -9.12
CA GLY A 94 -4.92 -23.82 -9.34
C GLY A 94 -4.45 -24.88 -8.34
N PRO A 95 -5.04 -26.08 -8.41
CA PRO A 95 -4.80 -27.15 -7.43
C PRO A 95 -3.36 -27.66 -7.41
N VAL A 96 -2.65 -27.52 -8.53
CA VAL A 96 -1.21 -27.85 -8.66
C VAL A 96 -0.36 -27.00 -7.70
N GLY A 97 -0.81 -25.77 -7.40
CA GLY A 97 -0.16 -24.88 -6.45
C GLY A 97 1.20 -24.34 -6.94
N VAL A 98 2.19 -24.35 -6.06
CA VAL A 98 3.55 -23.83 -6.36
C VAL A 98 4.30 -24.81 -7.27
N LEU A 99 4.65 -24.33 -8.46
CA LEU A 99 5.42 -25.03 -9.49
C LEU A 99 6.92 -24.95 -9.25
N SER A 100 7.42 -23.78 -8.85
CA SER A 100 8.84 -23.56 -8.59
C SER A 100 9.05 -22.52 -7.50
N LEU A 101 10.19 -22.63 -6.81
CA LEU A 101 10.64 -21.73 -5.76
C LEU A 101 12.17 -21.69 -5.83
N THR A 102 12.76 -20.51 -6.07
CA THR A 102 14.21 -20.33 -6.17
C THR A 102 14.65 -19.03 -5.50
N THR A 103 15.86 -19.03 -4.97
CA THR A 103 16.54 -17.84 -4.45
C THR A 103 17.59 -17.28 -5.42
N ASP A 104 17.98 -18.08 -6.43
CA ASP A 104 19.05 -17.79 -7.38
C ASP A 104 18.49 -17.87 -8.81
N PRO A 105 18.74 -16.88 -9.70
CA PRO A 105 19.56 -15.67 -9.51
C PRO A 105 18.86 -14.55 -8.71
N ALA A 106 17.57 -14.70 -8.45
CA ALA A 106 16.81 -13.80 -7.60
C ALA A 106 15.67 -14.57 -6.91
N PRO A 107 15.22 -14.13 -5.72
CA PRO A 107 14.02 -14.65 -5.08
C PRO A 107 12.82 -14.62 -6.02
N ALA A 108 12.32 -15.81 -6.33
CA ALA A 108 11.23 -16.01 -7.26
C ALA A 108 10.45 -17.30 -6.99
N PHE A 109 9.13 -17.24 -7.14
CA PHE A 109 8.27 -18.41 -7.05
C PHE A 109 7.21 -18.39 -8.14
N THR A 110 6.92 -19.55 -8.71
CA THR A 110 5.88 -19.70 -9.73
C THR A 110 4.73 -20.50 -9.18
N VAL A 111 3.51 -20.03 -9.39
CA VAL A 111 2.27 -20.78 -9.11
C VAL A 111 1.51 -21.06 -10.40
N ALA A 112 0.89 -22.24 -10.47
CA ALA A 112 0.02 -22.60 -11.57
C ALA A 112 -1.33 -21.89 -11.43
N GLY A 113 -1.84 -21.32 -12.51
CA GLY A 113 -3.18 -20.79 -12.60
C GLY A 113 -4.24 -21.85 -12.93
N GLU A 114 -5.48 -21.65 -12.49
CA GLU A 114 -6.65 -22.41 -12.96
C GLU A 114 -6.96 -22.15 -14.45
N ASP A 115 -6.59 -20.97 -14.93
CA ASP A 115 -6.76 -20.52 -16.31
C ASP A 115 -5.69 -21.06 -17.28
N GLY A 116 -4.85 -21.98 -16.82
CA GLY A 116 -3.77 -22.55 -17.61
C GLY A 116 -2.59 -21.60 -17.81
N ARG A 117 -2.54 -20.47 -17.10
CA ARG A 117 -1.37 -19.58 -17.06
C ARG A 117 -0.45 -19.94 -15.90
N GLU A 118 0.74 -19.38 -15.92
CA GLU A 118 1.67 -19.41 -14.79
C GLU A 118 1.90 -18.00 -14.28
N TYR A 119 1.84 -17.84 -12.96
CA TYR A 119 2.08 -16.58 -12.28
C TYR A 119 3.41 -16.67 -11.56
N LEU A 120 4.41 -15.95 -12.08
CA LEU A 120 5.73 -15.85 -11.51
C LEU A 120 5.82 -14.57 -10.67
N PHE A 121 6.10 -14.73 -9.40
CA PHE A 121 6.38 -13.64 -8.48
C PHE A 121 7.89 -13.54 -8.28
N THR A 122 8.46 -12.35 -8.44
CA THR A 122 9.90 -12.14 -8.27
C THR A 122 10.23 -10.75 -7.75
N THR A 123 11.39 -10.61 -7.13
CA THR A 123 11.95 -9.32 -6.73
C THR A 123 12.78 -8.63 -7.81
N ALA A 124 13.21 -9.35 -8.85
CA ALA A 124 14.10 -8.82 -9.88
C ALA A 124 13.76 -9.40 -11.27
N PRO A 125 12.67 -8.93 -11.91
CA PRO A 125 12.26 -9.42 -13.23
C PRO A 125 13.35 -9.23 -14.29
N ASP A 126 14.06 -8.09 -14.27
CA ASP A 126 15.14 -7.80 -15.24
C ASP A 126 16.28 -8.83 -15.19
N VAL A 127 16.62 -9.32 -13.99
CA VAL A 127 17.64 -10.36 -13.81
C VAL A 127 17.14 -11.69 -14.38
N LEU A 128 15.88 -12.03 -14.13
CA LEU A 128 15.25 -13.22 -14.69
C LEU A 128 15.13 -13.15 -16.22
N GLU A 129 15.00 -11.96 -16.80
CA GLU A 129 14.98 -11.77 -18.25
C GLU A 129 16.36 -12.06 -18.84
N GLN A 130 17.41 -11.56 -18.20
CA GLN A 130 18.80 -11.76 -18.64
C GLN A 130 19.21 -13.23 -18.66
N VAL A 131 18.75 -14.02 -17.68
CA VAL A 131 18.99 -15.48 -17.63
C VAL A 131 17.99 -16.30 -18.45
N GLY A 132 17.05 -15.65 -19.15
CA GLY A 132 16.08 -16.30 -20.05
C GLY A 132 14.92 -17.02 -19.36
N TRP A 133 14.67 -16.75 -18.08
CA TRP A 133 13.57 -17.34 -17.29
C TRP A 133 12.23 -16.65 -17.54
N ILE A 134 12.27 -15.37 -17.93
CA ILE A 134 11.12 -14.63 -18.44
C ILE A 134 11.40 -14.19 -19.88
N GLY A 135 10.36 -14.19 -20.72
CA GLY A 135 10.49 -13.70 -22.08
C GLY A 135 10.47 -12.17 -22.11
N ARG A 136 11.19 -11.56 -23.07
CA ARG A 136 11.27 -10.09 -23.25
C ARG A 136 9.93 -9.36 -23.45
N LYS A 137 8.86 -10.11 -23.73
CA LYS A 137 7.49 -9.59 -23.94
C LYS A 137 6.52 -10.05 -22.86
N ALA A 138 7.00 -10.70 -21.81
CA ALA A 138 6.15 -11.14 -20.72
C ALA A 138 5.58 -9.91 -19.99
N PRO A 139 4.26 -9.85 -19.74
CA PRO A 139 3.67 -8.79 -18.95
C PRO A 139 4.25 -8.80 -17.54
N VAL A 140 4.89 -7.69 -17.13
CA VAL A 140 5.44 -7.48 -15.79
C VAL A 140 4.61 -6.41 -15.09
N ILE A 141 4.04 -6.76 -13.95
CA ILE A 141 3.15 -5.90 -13.17
C ILE A 141 3.83 -5.63 -11.82
N PRO A 142 4.18 -4.37 -11.51
CA PRO A 142 4.70 -4.03 -10.20
C PRO A 142 3.61 -4.21 -9.14
N LEU A 143 3.93 -4.95 -8.07
CA LEU A 143 3.06 -5.09 -6.92
C LEU A 143 3.40 -3.94 -5.97
N ASP A 144 2.68 -2.83 -6.08
CA ASP A 144 2.92 -1.63 -5.28
C ASP A 144 1.65 -1.09 -4.62
N ALA A 145 1.80 0.00 -3.88
CA ALA A 145 0.71 0.62 -3.14
C ALA A 145 -0.41 1.20 -4.05
N SER A 146 -0.18 1.32 -5.36
CA SER A 146 -1.22 1.73 -6.31
C SER A 146 -2.24 0.63 -6.60
N LEU A 147 -1.84 -0.65 -6.45
CA LEU A 147 -2.75 -1.80 -6.52
C LEU A 147 -3.45 -2.00 -5.18
N HIS A 148 -2.68 -2.23 -4.13
CA HIS A 148 -3.16 -2.35 -2.77
C HIS A 148 -2.02 -2.04 -1.79
N PRO A 149 -2.25 -1.23 -0.73
CA PRO A 149 -1.19 -0.84 0.22
C PRO A 149 -0.45 -2.02 0.86
N ALA A 150 -1.11 -3.19 0.97
CA ALA A 150 -0.55 -4.39 1.57
C ALA A 150 0.07 -5.38 0.56
N ALA A 151 -0.09 -5.20 -0.77
CA ALA A 151 0.25 -6.22 -1.76
C ALA A 151 1.71 -6.73 -1.66
N ARG A 152 2.68 -5.82 -1.47
CA ARG A 152 4.10 -6.18 -1.29
C ARG A 152 4.32 -7.06 -0.06
N ALA A 153 3.72 -6.65 1.06
CA ALA A 153 3.87 -7.33 2.33
C ALA A 153 3.17 -8.70 2.33
N GLU A 154 2.02 -8.81 1.64
CA GLU A 154 1.31 -10.09 1.46
C GLU A 154 2.14 -11.09 0.66
N VAL A 155 2.70 -10.66 -0.46
CA VAL A 155 3.55 -11.53 -1.32
C VAL A 155 4.83 -11.91 -0.60
N GLN A 156 5.45 -10.96 0.11
CA GLN A 156 6.63 -11.25 0.92
C GLN A 156 6.32 -12.28 2.02
N ALA A 157 5.19 -12.14 2.72
CA ALA A 157 4.79 -13.10 3.74
C ALA A 157 4.52 -14.49 3.15
N VAL A 158 3.93 -14.58 1.95
CA VAL A 158 3.76 -15.84 1.22
C VAL A 158 5.12 -16.44 0.85
N TRP A 159 6.05 -15.61 0.33
CA TRP A 159 7.41 -16.05 0.02
C TRP A 159 8.10 -16.62 1.26
N ASP A 160 8.12 -15.88 2.37
CA ASP A 160 8.78 -16.30 3.61
C ASP A 160 8.19 -17.63 4.10
N HIS A 161 6.86 -17.76 4.10
CA HIS A 161 6.16 -18.98 4.45
C HIS A 161 6.52 -20.18 3.55
N LEU A 162 6.56 -19.98 2.23
CA LEU A 162 6.91 -21.03 1.27
C LEU A 162 8.40 -21.40 1.35
N ALA A 163 9.27 -20.41 1.56
CA ALA A 163 10.70 -20.58 1.70
C ALA A 163 11.03 -21.41 2.95
N GLU A 164 10.44 -21.08 4.10
CA GLU A 164 10.58 -21.85 5.33
C GLU A 164 10.14 -23.32 5.18
N GLN A 165 9.09 -23.57 4.40
CA GLN A 165 8.55 -24.92 4.22
C GLN A 165 9.31 -25.77 3.19
N ARG A 166 9.78 -25.16 2.11
CA ARG A 166 10.25 -25.89 0.92
C ARG A 166 11.74 -25.74 0.64
N LEU A 167 12.37 -24.64 1.05
CA LEU A 167 13.81 -24.46 0.90
C LEU A 167 14.52 -25.10 2.09
N ARG A 168 15.43 -26.03 1.80
CA ARG A 168 16.32 -26.62 2.81
C ARG A 168 17.60 -25.80 2.83
N GLY A 169 17.81 -25.00 3.88
CA GLY A 169 19.05 -24.24 4.07
C GLY A 169 18.82 -22.79 4.47
N GLU A 170 19.86 -21.96 4.34
CA GLU A 170 19.79 -20.52 4.61
C GLU A 170 18.91 -19.84 3.56
N VAL A 171 17.71 -19.42 3.97
CA VAL A 171 16.83 -18.58 3.15
C VAL A 171 17.38 -17.16 3.17
N PRO A 172 17.64 -16.52 2.02
CA PRO A 172 18.06 -15.14 1.97
C PRO A 172 17.03 -14.26 2.67
N THR A 173 17.47 -13.51 3.68
CA THR A 173 16.60 -12.54 4.35
C THR A 173 16.33 -11.40 3.37
N LEU A 174 15.09 -11.29 2.92
CA LEU A 174 14.66 -10.18 2.06
C LEU A 174 14.49 -8.89 2.89
N PRO A 175 14.81 -7.71 2.32
CA PRO A 175 14.42 -6.45 2.91
C PRO A 175 12.90 -6.40 3.16
N ARG A 176 12.47 -5.77 4.26
CA ARG A 176 11.04 -5.64 4.61
C ARG A 176 10.19 -4.87 3.57
N GLN A 177 10.85 -4.17 2.66
CA GLN A 177 10.24 -3.37 1.60
C GLN A 177 10.75 -3.83 0.22
N ALA A 178 11.10 -5.12 0.08
CA ALA A 178 11.48 -5.67 -1.21
C ALA A 178 10.36 -5.37 -2.23
N GLU A 179 10.76 -4.86 -3.38
CA GLU A 179 9.80 -4.68 -4.47
C GLU A 179 9.48 -6.05 -5.05
N TRP A 180 8.19 -6.28 -5.29
CA TRP A 180 7.70 -7.52 -5.87
C TRP A 180 7.02 -7.23 -7.19
N PHE A 181 7.21 -8.14 -8.13
CA PHE A 181 6.66 -8.08 -9.47
C PHE A 181 5.93 -9.37 -9.78
N LEU A 182 4.78 -9.25 -10.42
CA LEU A 182 4.03 -10.35 -10.99
C LEU A 182 4.32 -10.42 -12.49
N VAL A 183 4.75 -11.59 -12.97
CA VAL A 183 4.95 -11.88 -14.38
C VAL A 183 3.95 -12.96 -14.80
N VAL A 184 3.14 -12.65 -15.81
CA VAL A 184 2.15 -13.60 -16.36
C VAL A 184 2.76 -14.34 -17.54
N ARG A 185 2.74 -15.67 -17.50
CA ARG A 185 3.24 -16.52 -18.59
C ARG A 185 2.16 -17.47 -19.05
N GLU A 186 2.15 -17.80 -20.34
CA GLU A 186 1.38 -18.96 -20.81
C GLU A 186 2.10 -20.23 -20.36
N ARG A 187 1.37 -21.18 -19.78
CA ARG A 187 1.93 -22.49 -19.46
C ARG A 187 2.25 -23.18 -20.78
N LYS A 188 3.53 -23.32 -21.09
CA LYS A 188 3.92 -24.20 -22.20
C LYS A 188 3.54 -25.62 -21.79
N GLU A 189 2.66 -26.24 -22.57
CA GLU A 189 2.29 -27.64 -22.46
C GLU A 189 3.53 -28.51 -22.76
N GLN A 190 4.46 -28.62 -21.80
CA GLN A 190 5.63 -29.49 -21.87
C GLN A 190 5.40 -30.70 -20.97
N ASP A 191 4.60 -31.65 -21.47
CA ASP A 191 4.96 -33.08 -21.51
C ASP A 191 3.83 -33.87 -22.19
N LYS A 192 3.87 -33.92 -23.52
CA LYS A 192 3.23 -35.01 -24.25
C LYS A 192 4.32 -36.09 -24.38
N PRO A 193 4.23 -37.24 -23.66
CA PRO A 193 5.22 -38.29 -23.85
C PRO A 193 5.15 -38.70 -25.32
N ALA A 194 6.29 -38.67 -25.99
CA ALA A 194 6.44 -39.20 -27.33
C ALA A 194 5.98 -40.66 -27.28
N ARG A 195 4.81 -40.94 -27.85
CA ARG A 195 4.36 -42.30 -28.12
C ARG A 195 5.39 -42.92 -29.05
N ARG A 196 6.17 -43.87 -28.54
CA ARG A 196 6.81 -44.94 -29.31
C ARG A 196 6.20 -46.25 -28.85
#